data_AF-A0A7X4JMP2-F1
#
_entry.id   AF-A0A7X4JMP2-F1
#
_cell.length_a   1.000
_cell.length_b   1.000
_cell.length_c   1.000
_cell.angle_alpha   90.00
_cell.angle_beta   90.00
_cell.angle_gamma   90.00
#
_symmetry.space_group_name_H-M   'P 1'
#
loop_
_entity.id
_entity.type
_entity.pdbx_description
1 polymer ?
#
loop_
_entity_poly.entity_id
_entity_poly.type
_entity_poly.pdbx_seq_one_letter_code
_entity_poly.pdbx_strand_id
1 'polypeptide(L)'
;MSINFIEALSTDNLTAIKAAPKTDLHSHAFLSTRLENLEHWLGHSLEHPPPKMKGLEGMMAYVNAVLSDHIITPKSFKFVASSGIKDAIQDGVVVLEMSFDIRLAEYYPDELVGVRPFLEALVEQYRIQVDLRPELGFPRTHADDPKLMALAHEAVELGLFRSIDLYSYEEACTPEAVQSLYAKARAAGMKLKAHVGEFGDAEEVRRTVEVLDLDEVQHGIAAAESIEVMRWLSQNQIQLNVCPTSNVMLDGVSDLASHPIRILFDNGVPVTINTDDMMIFGQSVSEEYQNLYRAGVFSAEELDSIRHASLESLD
;
A
#
# COMPACT_ATOMS: atom_id res chain seq x y z
N MET A 1 2.43 29.74 5.04
CA MET A 1 0.97 29.90 4.86
C MET A 1 0.36 28.54 5.12
N SER A 2 -0.71 28.44 5.90
CA SER A 2 -1.47 27.19 5.99
C SER A 2 -2.02 26.87 4.61
N ILE A 3 -1.76 25.68 4.10
CA ILE A 3 -2.21 25.26 2.77
C ILE A 3 -3.70 24.94 2.89
N ASN A 4 -4.51 25.57 2.03
CA ASN A 4 -5.94 25.32 1.98
C ASN A 4 -6.22 24.18 1.00
N PHE A 5 -6.27 22.95 1.49
CA PHE A 5 -6.46 21.75 0.66
C PHE A 5 -7.85 21.72 -0.02
N ILE A 6 -8.89 22.17 0.68
CA ILE A 6 -10.25 22.28 0.15
C ILE A 6 -10.29 23.22 -1.07
N GLU A 7 -9.65 24.39 -0.96
CA GLU A 7 -9.54 25.33 -2.08
C GLU A 7 -8.67 24.77 -3.22
N ALA A 8 -7.59 24.05 -2.88
CA ALA A 8 -6.73 23.40 -3.87
C ALA A 8 -7.49 22.37 -4.72
N LEU A 9 -8.31 21.51 -4.10
CA LEU A 9 -9.21 20.58 -4.81
C LEU A 9 -10.29 21.34 -5.60
N SER A 10 -10.96 22.30 -4.97
CA SER A 10 -12.06 23.06 -5.58
C SER A 10 -11.63 23.87 -6.81
N THR A 11 -10.36 24.29 -6.86
CA THR A 11 -9.75 25.01 -7.99
C THR A 11 -8.94 24.11 -8.92
N ASP A 12 -8.98 22.80 -8.71
CA ASP A 12 -8.28 21.78 -9.50
C ASP A 12 -6.74 22.01 -9.60
N ASN A 13 -6.15 22.54 -8.53
CA ASN A 13 -4.75 22.93 -8.47
C ASN A 13 -3.87 21.83 -7.88
N LEU A 14 -3.41 20.90 -8.73
CA LEU A 14 -2.57 19.78 -8.31
C LEU A 14 -1.28 20.21 -7.58
N THR A 15 -0.68 21.35 -7.94
CA THR A 15 0.52 21.84 -7.24
C THR A 15 0.21 22.19 -5.79
N ALA A 16 -0.95 22.81 -5.53
CA ALA A 16 -1.39 23.12 -4.17
C ALA A 16 -1.84 21.86 -3.40
N ILE A 17 -2.46 20.88 -4.06
CA ILE A 17 -2.80 19.57 -3.48
C ILE A 17 -1.51 18.85 -3.03
N LYS A 18 -0.48 18.80 -3.88
CA LYS A 18 0.83 18.21 -3.56
C LYS A 18 1.51 18.86 -2.37
N ALA A 19 1.35 20.18 -2.20
CA ALA A 19 1.96 20.87 -1.06
C ALA A 19 1.34 20.50 0.30
N ALA A 20 0.08 20.03 0.33
CA ALA A 20 -0.60 19.70 1.58
C ALA A 20 -0.04 18.40 2.21
N PRO A 21 0.29 18.39 3.52
CA PRO A 21 0.70 17.17 4.21
C PRO A 21 -0.36 16.06 4.12
N LYS A 22 0.10 14.85 3.82
CA LYS A 22 -0.73 13.65 3.72
C LYS A 22 0.10 12.40 4.02
N THR A 23 -0.56 11.25 4.11
CA THR A 23 0.09 9.95 4.32
C THR A 23 0.00 9.10 3.05
N ASP A 24 0.89 8.13 2.95
CA ASP A 24 0.76 6.99 2.03
C ASP A 24 1.03 5.72 2.86
N LEU A 25 -0.03 5.00 3.20
CA LEU A 25 -0.01 3.87 4.13
C LEU A 25 -0.05 2.52 3.43
N HIS A 26 -0.08 2.55 2.09
CA HIS A 26 -0.10 1.39 1.23
C HIS A 26 0.70 1.66 -0.05
N SER A 27 1.98 1.26 -0.02
CA SER A 27 2.91 1.36 -1.15
C SER A 27 3.91 0.22 -1.15
N HIS A 28 4.18 -0.38 -2.32
CA HIS A 28 5.10 -1.53 -2.44
C HIS A 28 6.47 -1.09 -2.96
N ALA A 29 7.52 -1.32 -2.18
CA ALA A 29 8.87 -0.77 -2.41
C ALA A 29 9.48 -1.08 -3.78
N PHE A 30 9.10 -2.20 -4.41
CA PHE A 30 9.67 -2.64 -5.70
C PHE A 30 8.93 -2.14 -6.92
N LEU A 31 7.80 -1.47 -6.71
CA LEU A 31 6.97 -0.86 -7.76
C LEU A 31 6.55 0.58 -7.37
N SER A 32 7.19 1.17 -6.35
CA SER A 32 6.79 2.44 -5.75
C SER A 32 7.19 3.70 -6.51
N THR A 33 8.02 3.61 -7.56
CA THR A 33 8.46 4.78 -8.35
C THR A 33 7.63 4.90 -9.62
N ARG A 34 7.51 6.11 -10.17
CA ARG A 34 6.96 6.30 -11.52
C ARG A 34 7.73 5.50 -12.58
N LEU A 35 7.05 4.96 -13.58
CA LEU A 35 7.67 4.21 -14.68
C LEU A 35 8.72 5.06 -15.41
N GLU A 36 8.43 6.34 -15.62
CA GLU A 36 9.33 7.28 -16.31
C GLU A 36 10.66 7.47 -15.57
N ASN A 37 10.66 7.35 -14.24
CA ASN A 37 11.89 7.39 -13.45
C ASN A 37 12.75 6.15 -13.71
N LEU A 38 12.13 4.97 -13.84
CA LEU A 38 12.83 3.73 -14.20
C LEU A 38 13.37 3.80 -15.62
N GLU A 39 12.58 4.26 -16.59
CA GLU A 39 13.02 4.48 -17.98
C GLU A 39 14.23 5.42 -18.05
N HIS A 40 14.19 6.53 -17.31
CA HIS A 40 15.30 7.47 -17.24
C HIS A 40 16.57 6.82 -16.69
N TRP A 41 16.44 5.99 -15.65
CA TRP A 41 17.57 5.26 -15.06
C TRP A 41 18.14 4.18 -15.99
N LEU A 42 17.27 3.49 -16.73
CA LEU A 42 17.65 2.47 -17.72
C LEU A 42 18.19 3.06 -19.03
N GLY A 43 17.87 4.32 -19.33
CA GLY A 43 18.28 5.01 -20.57
C GLY A 43 17.49 4.59 -21.81
N HIS A 44 16.34 3.93 -21.63
CA HIS A 44 15.43 3.54 -22.71
C HIS A 44 13.99 3.44 -22.20
N SER A 45 13.03 3.53 -23.11
CA SER A 45 11.60 3.40 -22.79
C SER A 45 11.18 1.94 -22.65
N LEU A 46 10.19 1.71 -21.79
CA LEU A 46 9.54 0.42 -21.55
C LEU A 46 8.13 0.45 -22.13
N GLU A 47 7.52 -0.73 -22.24
CA GLU A 47 6.10 -0.82 -22.56
C GLU A 47 5.28 -0.31 -21.37
N HIS A 48 4.38 0.64 -21.59
CA HIS A 48 3.49 1.13 -20.54
C HIS A 48 2.41 0.10 -20.19
N PRO A 49 1.96 0.05 -18.93
CA PRO A 49 0.93 -0.88 -18.50
C PRO A 49 -0.38 -0.62 -19.28
N PRO A 50 -1.16 -1.67 -19.58
CA PRO A 50 -2.46 -1.49 -20.20
C PRO A 50 -3.41 -0.75 -19.24
N PRO A 51 -4.40 0.00 -19.76
CA PRO A 51 -5.31 0.80 -18.94
C PRO A 51 -6.20 -0.04 -18.01
N LYS A 52 -6.41 -1.32 -18.33
CA LYS A 52 -7.10 -2.31 -17.51
C LYS A 52 -6.41 -3.66 -17.63
N MET A 53 -6.37 -4.41 -16.54
CA MET A 53 -5.76 -5.71 -16.36
C MET A 53 -6.76 -6.63 -15.67
N LYS A 54 -6.68 -7.93 -15.97
CA LYS A 54 -7.54 -8.94 -15.35
C LYS A 54 -7.02 -9.29 -13.96
N GLY A 55 -7.36 -8.48 -12.96
CA GLY A 55 -6.92 -8.67 -11.58
C GLY A 55 -5.40 -8.74 -11.44
N LEU A 56 -4.97 -9.35 -10.33
CA LEU A 56 -3.57 -9.59 -10.03
C LEU A 56 -2.87 -10.47 -11.09
N GLU A 57 -3.57 -11.42 -11.73
CA GLU A 57 -2.97 -12.23 -12.80
C GLU A 57 -2.51 -11.37 -13.98
N GLY A 58 -3.34 -10.43 -14.43
CA GLY A 58 -3.00 -9.51 -15.52
C GLY A 58 -1.84 -8.58 -15.16
N MET A 59 -1.83 -8.09 -13.93
CA MET A 59 -0.72 -7.28 -13.39
C MET A 59 0.59 -8.07 -13.36
N MET A 60 0.58 -9.29 -12.81
CA MET A 60 1.77 -10.14 -12.75
C MET A 60 2.26 -10.53 -14.14
N ALA A 61 1.36 -10.71 -15.12
CA ALA A 61 1.76 -10.93 -16.51
C ALA A 61 2.54 -9.74 -17.08
N TYR A 62 2.10 -8.50 -16.83
CA TYR A 62 2.84 -7.29 -17.21
C TYR A 62 4.18 -7.18 -16.47
N VAL A 63 4.18 -7.34 -15.13
CA VAL A 63 5.40 -7.30 -14.31
C VAL A 63 6.43 -8.30 -14.80
N ASN A 64 6.03 -9.53 -15.10
CA ASN A 64 6.92 -10.58 -15.58
C ASN A 64 7.45 -10.30 -17.00
N ALA A 65 6.61 -9.76 -17.89
CA ALA A 65 6.98 -9.52 -19.28
C ALA A 65 7.84 -8.26 -19.47
N VAL A 66 7.66 -7.24 -18.62
CA VAL A 66 8.22 -5.90 -18.86
C VAL A 66 9.17 -5.46 -17.75
N LEU A 67 8.84 -5.68 -16.47
CA LEU A 67 9.55 -5.06 -15.35
C LEU A 67 10.60 -5.96 -14.71
N SER A 68 10.34 -7.26 -14.65
CA SER A 68 11.13 -8.20 -13.84
C SER A 68 12.60 -8.23 -14.22
N ASP A 69 12.94 -8.21 -15.52
CA ASP A 69 14.33 -8.23 -15.98
C ASP A 69 15.13 -6.97 -15.58
N HIS A 70 14.46 -5.90 -15.14
CA HIS A 70 15.08 -4.63 -14.77
C HIS A 70 15.19 -4.44 -13.25
N ILE A 71 14.44 -5.21 -12.46
CA ILE A 71 14.32 -5.05 -11.00
C ILE A 71 14.68 -6.37 -10.29
N ILE A 72 15.90 -6.86 -10.55
CA ILE A 72 16.40 -8.17 -10.06
C ILE A 72 17.72 -8.09 -9.28
N THR A 73 18.15 -6.89 -8.90
CA THR A 73 19.42 -6.68 -8.19
C THR A 73 19.26 -5.76 -7.00
N PRO A 74 20.10 -5.88 -5.96
CA PRO A 74 20.16 -4.90 -4.87
C PRO A 74 20.32 -3.44 -5.34
N LYS A 75 21.01 -3.22 -6.47
CA LYS A 75 21.17 -1.89 -7.06
C LYS A 75 19.86 -1.34 -7.62
N SER A 76 19.10 -2.16 -8.36
CA SER A 76 17.80 -1.76 -8.90
C SER A 76 16.77 -1.58 -7.79
N PHE A 77 16.72 -2.48 -6.80
CA PHE A 77 15.86 -2.33 -5.62
C PHE A 77 16.12 -1.02 -4.88
N LYS A 78 17.40 -0.70 -4.62
CA LYS A 78 17.78 0.56 -3.99
C LYS A 78 17.36 1.77 -4.81
N PHE A 79 17.52 1.70 -6.13
CA PHE A 79 17.09 2.78 -7.02
C PHE A 79 15.57 2.98 -6.91
N VAL A 80 14.79 1.92 -7.12
CA VAL A 80 13.32 1.99 -7.15
C VAL A 80 12.76 2.51 -5.82
N ALA A 81 13.17 1.93 -4.70
CA ALA A 81 12.72 2.38 -3.38
C ALA A 81 13.13 3.84 -3.10
N SER A 82 14.39 4.21 -3.39
CA SER A 82 14.85 5.60 -3.22
C SER A 82 14.11 6.59 -4.11
N SER A 83 13.74 6.18 -5.33
CA SER A 83 13.01 7.00 -6.28
C SER A 83 11.55 7.18 -5.84
N GLY A 84 10.88 6.10 -5.42
CA GLY A 84 9.52 6.15 -4.86
C GLY A 84 9.42 7.02 -3.62
N ILE A 85 10.38 6.93 -2.68
CA ILE A 85 10.43 7.82 -1.50
C ILE A 85 10.53 9.30 -1.92
N LYS A 86 11.33 9.61 -2.95
CA LYS A 86 11.44 10.98 -3.47
C LYS A 86 10.15 11.45 -4.14
N ASP A 87 9.48 10.57 -4.87
CA ASP A 87 8.19 10.87 -5.49
C ASP A 87 7.14 11.16 -4.39
N ALA A 88 7.09 10.36 -3.33
CA ALA A 88 6.22 10.58 -2.17
C ALA A 88 6.51 11.91 -1.47
N ILE A 89 7.79 12.23 -1.20
CA ILE A 89 8.19 13.52 -0.61
C ILE A 89 7.74 14.70 -1.49
N GLN A 90 7.91 14.59 -2.81
CA GLN A 90 7.47 15.62 -3.77
C GLN A 90 5.94 15.75 -3.83
N ASP A 91 5.22 14.69 -3.46
CA ASP A 91 3.77 14.66 -3.36
C ASP A 91 3.23 15.14 -2.00
N GLY A 92 4.10 15.60 -1.10
CA GLY A 92 3.73 16.08 0.23
C GLY A 92 3.40 14.98 1.23
N VAL A 93 3.82 13.75 0.97
CA VAL A 93 3.71 12.64 1.91
C VAL A 93 4.67 12.88 3.07
N VAL A 94 4.13 12.91 4.30
CA VAL A 94 4.90 13.10 5.54
C VAL A 94 5.09 11.82 6.33
N VAL A 95 4.23 10.82 6.13
CA VAL A 95 4.39 9.45 6.63
C VAL A 95 4.19 8.48 5.47
N LEU A 96 5.19 7.61 5.28
CA LEU A 96 5.21 6.62 4.22
C LEU A 96 5.41 5.23 4.83
N GLU A 97 4.36 4.42 4.81
CA GLU A 97 4.45 3.00 5.17
C GLU A 97 4.69 2.22 3.87
N MET A 98 5.91 1.68 3.73
CA MET A 98 6.37 1.08 2.49
C MET A 98 6.68 -0.39 2.71
N SER A 99 5.96 -1.26 2.00
CA SER A 99 6.07 -2.71 2.10
C SER A 99 7.27 -3.25 1.34
N PHE A 100 8.13 -3.98 2.04
CA PHE A 100 9.26 -4.70 1.49
C PHE A 100 9.00 -6.20 1.58
N ASP A 101 8.88 -6.85 0.41
CA ASP A 101 8.74 -8.30 0.30
C ASP A 101 9.91 -9.01 1.00
N ILE A 102 9.60 -9.96 1.88
CA ILE A 102 10.58 -10.76 2.63
C ILE A 102 11.58 -11.48 1.71
N ARG A 103 11.19 -11.82 0.48
CA ARG A 103 12.06 -12.45 -0.52
C ARG A 103 13.16 -11.54 -1.02
N LEU A 104 13.13 -10.24 -0.69
CA LEU A 104 14.29 -9.35 -0.86
C LEU A 104 15.57 -9.96 -0.27
N ALA A 105 15.44 -10.68 0.85
CA ALA A 105 16.56 -11.34 1.51
C ALA A 105 17.30 -12.33 0.59
N GLU A 106 16.62 -12.98 -0.36
CA GLU A 106 17.23 -13.94 -1.30
C GLU A 106 18.27 -13.29 -2.23
N TYR A 107 18.21 -11.95 -2.39
CA TYR A 107 19.13 -11.18 -3.21
C TYR A 107 20.36 -10.68 -2.45
N TYR A 108 20.48 -11.01 -1.16
CA TYR A 108 21.62 -10.66 -0.32
C TYR A 108 22.38 -11.92 0.12
N PRO A 109 23.73 -11.94 0.02
CA PRO A 109 24.53 -13.11 0.40
C PRO A 109 24.32 -13.62 1.83
N ASP A 110 23.97 -12.70 2.75
CA ASP A 110 23.73 -12.97 4.17
C ASP A 110 22.24 -12.75 4.54
N GLU A 111 21.33 -12.87 3.58
CA GLU A 111 19.88 -12.75 3.75
C GLU A 111 19.50 -11.47 4.52
N LEU A 112 18.78 -11.62 5.64
CA LEU A 112 18.32 -10.52 6.49
C LEU A 112 19.46 -9.66 7.07
N VAL A 113 20.66 -10.23 7.28
CA VAL A 113 21.83 -9.46 7.72
C VAL A 113 22.26 -8.47 6.64
N GLY A 114 22.10 -8.82 5.36
CA GLY A 114 22.34 -7.92 4.24
C GLY A 114 21.21 -6.91 4.00
N VAL A 115 19.95 -7.29 4.28
CA VAL A 115 18.79 -6.40 4.16
C VAL A 115 18.80 -5.30 5.21
N ARG A 116 19.22 -5.60 6.45
CA ARG A 116 19.29 -4.64 7.56
C ARG A 116 19.97 -3.30 7.20
N PRO A 117 21.25 -3.27 6.79
CA PRO A 117 21.94 -2.02 6.48
C PRO A 117 21.33 -1.30 5.27
N PHE A 118 20.66 -2.02 4.37
CA PHE A 118 19.93 -1.41 3.26
C PHE A 118 18.73 -0.60 3.75
N LEU A 119 17.87 -1.18 4.60
CA LEU A 119 16.70 -0.49 5.16
C LEU A 119 17.10 0.64 6.11
N GLU A 120 18.06 0.40 7.01
CA GLU A 120 18.56 1.42 7.94
C GLU A 120 19.13 2.63 7.18
N ALA A 121 19.86 2.40 6.09
CA ALA A 121 20.38 3.48 5.26
C ALA A 121 19.27 4.26 4.54
N LEU A 122 18.21 3.60 4.07
CA LEU A 122 17.06 4.30 3.47
C LEU A 122 16.36 5.19 4.51
N VAL A 123 16.04 4.66 5.69
CA VAL A 123 15.39 5.41 6.76
C VAL A 123 16.25 6.61 7.18
N GLU A 124 17.54 6.40 7.47
CA GLU A 124 18.44 7.48 7.89
C GLU A 124 18.61 8.55 6.79
N GLN A 125 18.67 8.14 5.51
CA GLN A 125 18.83 9.08 4.40
C GLN A 125 17.66 10.06 4.27
N TYR A 126 16.43 9.64 4.59
CA TYR A 126 15.23 10.45 4.37
C TYR A 126 14.54 10.95 5.65
N ARG A 127 15.00 10.60 6.84
CA ARG A 127 14.35 10.90 8.14
C ARG A 127 14.00 12.36 8.44
N ILE A 128 14.65 13.32 7.77
CA ILE A 128 14.35 14.76 7.95
C ILE A 128 13.18 15.20 7.06
N GLN A 129 12.91 14.47 5.98
CA GLN A 129 11.93 14.83 4.94
C GLN A 129 10.62 14.05 5.08
N VAL A 130 10.67 12.79 5.52
CA VAL A 130 9.51 11.92 5.67
C VAL A 130 9.75 10.93 6.82
N ASP A 131 8.69 10.60 7.57
CA ASP A 131 8.68 9.46 8.48
C ASP A 131 8.48 8.18 7.65
N LEU A 132 9.60 7.59 7.21
CA LEU A 132 9.61 6.31 6.50
C LEU A 132 9.49 5.16 7.50
N ARG A 133 8.44 4.36 7.34
CA ARG A 133 8.13 3.21 8.17
C ARG A 133 8.19 1.93 7.31
N PRO A 134 9.28 1.16 7.36
CA PRO A 134 9.35 -0.10 6.65
C PRO A 134 8.27 -1.08 7.15
N GLU A 135 7.54 -1.67 6.21
CA GLU A 135 6.55 -2.72 6.44
C GLU A 135 7.11 -4.06 5.94
N LEU A 136 6.90 -5.12 6.72
CA LEU A 136 7.29 -6.47 6.36
C LEU A 136 6.21 -7.09 5.46
N GLY A 137 6.46 -7.18 4.16
CA GLY A 137 5.57 -7.88 3.24
C GLY A 137 5.81 -9.39 3.27
N PHE A 138 4.76 -10.17 3.48
CA PHE A 138 4.78 -11.63 3.38
C PHE A 138 3.78 -12.15 2.32
N PRO A 139 4.23 -12.91 1.29
CA PRO A 139 3.33 -13.40 0.25
C PRO A 139 2.55 -14.63 0.69
N ARG A 140 1.21 -14.61 0.55
CA ARG A 140 0.31 -15.76 0.79
C ARG A 140 0.74 -17.04 0.09
N THR A 141 1.24 -16.90 -1.14
CA THR A 141 1.70 -18.02 -1.98
C THR A 141 2.87 -18.81 -1.40
N HIS A 142 3.50 -18.33 -0.33
CA HIS A 142 4.62 -18.98 0.33
C HIS A 142 4.34 -19.28 1.82
N ALA A 143 3.07 -19.24 2.24
CA ALA A 143 2.70 -19.55 3.62
C ALA A 143 3.05 -20.99 4.04
N ASP A 144 3.17 -21.91 3.08
CA ASP A 144 3.57 -23.30 3.31
C ASP A 144 5.10 -23.54 3.16
N ASP A 145 5.88 -22.53 2.78
CA ASP A 145 7.34 -22.63 2.73
C ASP A 145 7.93 -22.48 4.14
N PRO A 146 8.45 -23.56 4.75
CA PRO A 146 8.98 -23.50 6.10
C PRO A 146 10.23 -22.62 6.22
N LYS A 147 11.01 -22.47 5.14
CA LYS A 147 12.21 -21.61 5.16
C LYS A 147 11.81 -20.15 5.14
N LEU A 148 10.90 -19.76 4.24
CA LEU A 148 10.45 -18.38 4.16
C LEU A 148 9.66 -17.97 5.40
N MET A 149 8.84 -18.87 5.95
CA MET A 149 8.15 -18.64 7.21
C MET A 149 9.13 -18.43 8.38
N ALA A 150 10.17 -19.26 8.49
CA ALA A 150 11.22 -19.07 9.50
C ALA A 150 11.93 -17.72 9.33
N LEU A 151 12.27 -17.35 8.10
CA LEU A 151 12.88 -16.06 7.76
C LEU A 151 11.98 -14.88 8.16
N ALA A 152 10.67 -14.96 7.90
CA ALA A 152 9.72 -13.93 8.31
C ALA A 152 9.64 -13.81 9.85
N HIS A 153 9.67 -14.93 10.57
CA HIS A 153 9.74 -14.92 12.03
C HIS A 153 11.02 -14.28 12.57
N GLU A 154 12.16 -14.43 11.89
CA GLU A 154 13.42 -13.76 12.22
C GLU A 154 13.35 -12.27 11.88
N ALA A 155 12.75 -11.90 10.74
CA ALA A 155 12.58 -10.52 10.31
C ALA A 155 11.81 -9.67 11.33
N VAL A 156 10.77 -10.24 11.96
CA VAL A 156 10.04 -9.61 13.08
C VAL A 156 10.95 -9.30 14.26
N GLU A 157 11.91 -10.18 14.60
CA GLU A 157 12.83 -9.99 15.74
C GLU A 157 13.92 -8.94 15.48
N LEU A 158 14.16 -8.57 14.22
CA LEU A 158 15.19 -7.59 13.89
C LEU A 158 14.87 -6.18 14.40
N GLY A 159 13.60 -5.90 14.69
CA GLY A 159 13.11 -4.58 15.12
C GLY A 159 13.18 -3.51 14.02
N LEU A 160 13.26 -3.93 12.75
CA LEU A 160 13.39 -3.02 11.59
C LEU A 160 12.04 -2.56 11.03
N PHE A 161 11.03 -3.40 11.12
CA PHE A 161 9.71 -3.17 10.53
C PHE A 161 8.75 -2.61 11.58
N ARG A 162 7.90 -1.67 11.16
CA ARG A 162 6.86 -1.06 11.99
C ARG A 162 5.52 -1.78 11.87
N SER A 163 5.29 -2.42 10.74
CA SER A 163 4.09 -3.19 10.43
C SER A 163 4.42 -4.44 9.65
N ILE A 164 3.46 -5.36 9.58
CA ILE A 164 3.47 -6.53 8.70
C ILE A 164 2.26 -6.47 7.79
N ASP A 165 2.42 -6.93 6.55
CA ASP A 165 1.36 -7.05 5.56
C ASP A 165 1.40 -8.42 4.86
N LEU A 166 0.24 -9.06 4.74
CA LEU A 166 0.03 -10.29 3.98
C LEU A 166 -0.56 -9.92 2.61
N TYR A 167 0.16 -10.20 1.53
CA TYR A 167 -0.21 -9.82 0.16
C TYR A 167 -0.12 -11.02 -0.80
N SER A 168 -0.24 -10.79 -2.11
CA SER A 168 -0.43 -11.82 -3.15
C SER A 168 -1.87 -12.37 -3.18
N TYR A 169 -2.13 -13.32 -4.07
CA TYR A 169 -3.44 -13.93 -4.33
C TYR A 169 -4.16 -14.28 -3.03
N GLU A 170 -5.32 -13.65 -2.79
CA GLU A 170 -6.08 -13.77 -1.54
C GLU A 170 -6.42 -15.23 -1.21
N GLU A 171 -6.71 -16.02 -2.24
CA GLU A 171 -7.08 -17.43 -2.14
C GLU A 171 -5.89 -18.38 -1.87
N ALA A 172 -4.64 -17.89 -1.95
CA ALA A 172 -3.47 -18.75 -1.89
C ALA A 172 -3.19 -19.31 -0.48
N CYS A 173 -3.64 -18.63 0.58
CA CYS A 173 -3.60 -19.19 1.92
C CYS A 173 -4.73 -18.68 2.79
N THR A 174 -5.21 -19.52 3.70
CA THR A 174 -6.15 -19.09 4.75
C THR A 174 -5.43 -18.26 5.82
N PRO A 175 -6.11 -17.30 6.48
CA PRO A 175 -5.47 -16.49 7.52
C PRO A 175 -4.88 -17.35 8.66
N GLU A 176 -5.48 -18.49 8.99
CA GLU A 176 -4.97 -19.40 10.02
C GLU A 176 -3.57 -19.94 9.70
N ALA A 177 -3.19 -20.04 8.43
CA ALA A 177 -1.89 -20.56 8.01
C ALA A 177 -0.73 -19.65 8.45
N VAL A 178 -1.00 -18.35 8.64
CA VAL A 178 0.02 -17.36 9.05
C VAL A 178 -0.25 -16.76 10.43
N GLN A 179 -1.24 -17.28 11.16
CA GLN A 179 -1.63 -16.75 12.48
C GLN A 179 -0.46 -16.73 13.47
N SER A 180 0.45 -17.71 13.43
CA SER A 180 1.63 -17.73 14.31
C SER A 180 2.60 -16.59 14.03
N LEU A 181 2.76 -16.21 12.75
CA LEU A 181 3.60 -15.09 12.34
C LEU A 181 2.99 -13.77 12.81
N TYR A 182 1.68 -13.59 12.64
CA TYR A 182 0.94 -12.41 13.09
C TYR A 182 0.94 -12.27 14.62
N ALA A 183 0.75 -13.37 15.36
CA ALA A 183 0.87 -13.37 16.81
C ALA A 183 2.27 -12.93 17.28
N LYS A 184 3.32 -13.31 16.55
CA LYS A 184 4.69 -12.85 16.85
C LYS A 184 4.88 -11.36 16.53
N ALA A 185 4.36 -10.90 15.39
CA ALA A 185 4.41 -9.48 15.02
C ALA A 185 3.67 -8.61 16.06
N ARG A 186 2.50 -9.04 16.53
CA ARG A 186 1.75 -8.41 17.63
C ARG A 186 2.59 -8.31 18.90
N ALA A 187 3.23 -9.41 19.30
CA ALA A 187 4.08 -9.46 20.48
C ALA A 187 5.33 -8.56 20.36
N ALA A 188 5.79 -8.29 19.14
CA ALA A 188 6.88 -7.35 18.84
C ALA A 188 6.41 -5.88 18.77
N GLY A 189 5.12 -5.60 18.96
CA GLY A 189 4.54 -4.26 18.90
C GLY A 189 4.39 -3.72 17.47
N MET A 190 4.38 -4.59 16.46
CA MET A 190 4.11 -4.22 15.08
C MET A 190 2.61 -4.00 14.87
N LYS A 191 2.29 -3.06 13.98
CA LYS A 191 0.94 -2.92 13.42
C LYS A 191 0.68 -4.08 12.45
N LEU A 192 -0.51 -4.68 12.52
CA LEU A 192 -0.89 -5.83 11.71
C LEU A 192 -1.82 -5.39 10.57
N LYS A 193 -1.44 -5.73 9.34
CA LYS A 193 -2.24 -5.46 8.14
C LYS A 193 -2.32 -6.67 7.24
N ALA A 194 -3.28 -6.71 6.33
CA ALA A 194 -3.30 -7.67 5.23
C ALA A 194 -4.10 -7.14 4.05
N HIS A 195 -3.70 -7.50 2.83
CA HIS A 195 -4.54 -7.38 1.64
C HIS A 195 -5.71 -8.35 1.74
N VAL A 196 -6.94 -7.87 1.84
CA VAL A 196 -8.12 -8.75 1.78
C VAL A 196 -9.31 -7.96 1.30
N GLY A 197 -10.19 -8.59 0.53
CA GLY A 197 -11.39 -7.94 -0.01
C GLY A 197 -11.08 -6.94 -1.11
N GLU A 198 -9.98 -7.12 -1.84
CA GLU A 198 -9.76 -6.48 -3.12
C GLU A 198 -10.50 -7.23 -4.22
N PHE A 199 -10.35 -8.57 -4.24
CA PHE A 199 -11.03 -9.49 -5.15
C PHE A 199 -11.91 -10.53 -4.42
N GLY A 200 -11.83 -10.57 -3.09
CA GLY A 200 -12.63 -11.43 -2.22
C GLY A 200 -14.01 -10.87 -1.88
N ASP A 201 -14.56 -11.31 -0.74
CA ASP A 201 -15.88 -10.89 -0.25
C ASP A 201 -15.80 -10.24 1.14
N ALA A 202 -16.92 -9.62 1.57
CA ALA A 202 -17.00 -8.94 2.86
C ALA A 202 -16.76 -9.86 4.08
N GLU A 203 -17.17 -11.13 4.02
CA GLU A 203 -17.02 -12.04 5.15
C GLU A 203 -15.57 -12.50 5.31
N GLU A 204 -14.83 -12.66 4.21
CA GLU A 204 -13.40 -12.95 4.27
C GLU A 204 -12.59 -11.76 4.80
N VAL A 205 -12.99 -10.51 4.50
CA VAL A 205 -12.43 -9.31 5.17
C VAL A 205 -12.58 -9.44 6.68
N ARG A 206 -13.82 -9.65 7.15
CA ARG A 206 -14.08 -9.77 8.59
C ARG A 206 -13.32 -10.94 9.22
N ARG A 207 -13.38 -12.12 8.60
CA ARG A 207 -12.71 -13.33 9.09
C ARG A 207 -11.20 -13.11 9.20
N THR A 208 -10.58 -12.50 8.19
CA THR A 208 -9.14 -12.23 8.20
C THR A 208 -8.77 -11.27 9.34
N VAL A 209 -9.56 -10.20 9.54
CA VAL A 209 -9.37 -9.28 10.68
C VAL A 209 -9.48 -10.03 12.01
N GLU A 210 -10.52 -10.85 12.20
CA GLU A 210 -10.73 -11.58 13.46
C GLU A 210 -9.65 -12.64 13.73
N VAL A 211 -9.18 -13.36 12.71
CA VAL A 211 -8.19 -14.45 12.86
C VAL A 211 -6.77 -13.93 13.07
N LEU A 212 -6.40 -12.87 12.33
CA LEU A 212 -5.07 -12.28 12.39
C LEU A 212 -4.97 -11.11 13.37
N ASP A 213 -6.10 -10.73 14.00
CA ASP A 213 -6.21 -9.59 14.90
C ASP A 213 -5.75 -8.30 14.19
N LEU A 214 -6.20 -8.03 12.97
CA LEU A 214 -5.66 -6.90 12.18
C LEU A 214 -6.01 -5.53 12.77
N ASP A 215 -5.07 -4.58 12.66
CA ASP A 215 -5.30 -3.16 12.97
C ASP A 215 -5.86 -2.41 11.75
N GLU A 216 -5.35 -2.75 10.56
CA GLU A 216 -5.74 -2.15 9.29
C GLU A 216 -5.88 -3.22 8.21
N VAL A 217 -6.60 -2.91 7.14
CA VAL A 217 -6.76 -3.78 5.97
C VAL A 217 -6.27 -3.02 4.75
N GLN A 218 -5.42 -3.67 3.96
CA GLN A 218 -5.04 -3.18 2.64
C GLN A 218 -6.19 -3.49 1.66
N HIS A 219 -6.70 -2.45 0.98
CA HIS A 219 -7.94 -2.41 0.19
C HIS A 219 -9.24 -2.56 1.01
N GLY A 220 -9.73 -3.79 1.25
CA GLY A 220 -10.98 -4.05 1.99
C GLY A 220 -12.26 -3.58 1.31
N ILE A 221 -12.23 -3.25 0.01
CA ILE A 221 -13.36 -2.61 -0.68
C ILE A 221 -14.61 -3.49 -0.77
N ALA A 222 -14.44 -4.82 -0.80
CA ALA A 222 -15.53 -5.80 -0.79
C ALA A 222 -16.38 -5.72 0.49
N ALA A 223 -15.88 -5.15 1.58
CA ALA A 223 -16.68 -4.93 2.79
C ALA A 223 -17.96 -4.12 2.52
N ALA A 224 -17.98 -3.29 1.48
CA ALA A 224 -19.15 -2.52 1.07
C ALA A 224 -20.37 -3.38 0.69
N GLU A 225 -20.17 -4.66 0.40
CA GLU A 225 -21.24 -5.61 0.04
C GLU A 225 -22.09 -6.04 1.25
N SER A 226 -21.58 -5.85 2.48
CA SER A 226 -22.26 -6.28 3.71
C SER A 226 -22.37 -5.14 4.72
N ILE A 227 -23.60 -4.72 4.98
CA ILE A 227 -23.90 -3.72 6.03
C ILE A 227 -23.48 -4.20 7.42
N GLU A 228 -23.48 -5.51 7.67
CA GLU A 228 -23.07 -6.07 8.96
C GLU A 228 -21.56 -5.97 9.13
N VAL A 229 -20.79 -6.29 8.08
CA VAL A 229 -19.33 -6.15 8.08
C VAL A 229 -18.92 -4.69 8.20
N MET A 230 -19.53 -3.77 7.43
CA MET A 230 -19.21 -2.34 7.55
C MET A 230 -19.48 -1.80 8.96
N ARG A 231 -20.61 -2.15 9.58
CA ARG A 231 -20.90 -1.75 10.97
C ARG A 231 -19.87 -2.32 11.93
N TRP A 232 -19.46 -3.56 11.74
CA TRP A 232 -18.46 -4.20 12.58
C TRP A 232 -17.10 -3.51 12.44
N LEU A 233 -16.63 -3.24 11.21
CA LEU A 233 -15.38 -2.52 10.95
C LEU A 233 -15.40 -1.11 11.57
N SER A 234 -16.49 -0.38 11.37
CA SER A 234 -16.69 0.95 11.96
C SER A 234 -16.66 0.90 13.50
N GLN A 235 -17.37 -0.04 14.13
CA GLN A 235 -17.39 -0.17 15.59
C GLN A 235 -16.03 -0.54 16.19
N ASN A 236 -15.25 -1.35 15.48
CA ASN A 236 -13.92 -1.78 15.92
C ASN A 236 -12.81 -0.83 15.43
N GLN A 237 -13.15 0.24 14.71
CA GLN A 237 -12.20 1.22 14.17
C GLN A 237 -11.11 0.58 13.29
N ILE A 238 -11.48 -0.42 12.49
CA ILE A 238 -10.58 -1.07 11.54
C ILE A 238 -10.45 -0.19 10.30
N GLN A 239 -9.25 0.35 10.07
CA GLN A 239 -8.99 1.24 8.93
C GLN A 239 -8.79 0.45 7.63
N LEU A 240 -9.38 0.93 6.54
CA LEU A 240 -9.19 0.38 5.20
C LEU A 240 -8.31 1.33 4.36
N ASN A 241 -7.16 0.83 3.92
CA ASN A 241 -6.21 1.59 3.10
C ASN A 241 -6.51 1.36 1.62
N VAL A 242 -7.27 2.28 1.02
CA VAL A 242 -7.83 2.12 -0.32
C VAL A 242 -6.91 2.70 -1.39
N CYS A 243 -6.85 2.02 -2.54
CA CYS A 243 -6.02 2.38 -3.69
C CYS A 243 -6.91 2.52 -4.94
N PRO A 244 -7.61 3.67 -5.14
CA PRO A 244 -8.73 3.76 -6.07
C PRO A 244 -8.38 3.44 -7.54
N THR A 245 -7.27 3.98 -8.05
CA THR A 245 -6.86 3.67 -9.44
C THR A 245 -6.43 2.23 -9.60
N SER A 246 -5.73 1.64 -8.61
CA SER A 246 -5.40 0.21 -8.61
C SER A 246 -6.66 -0.64 -8.76
N ASN A 247 -7.66 -0.39 -7.90
CA ASN A 247 -8.91 -1.14 -7.91
C ASN A 247 -9.66 -1.05 -9.26
N VAL A 248 -9.58 0.10 -9.95
CA VAL A 248 -10.16 0.27 -11.30
C VAL A 248 -9.31 -0.41 -12.39
N MET A 249 -7.99 -0.24 -12.34
CA MET A 249 -7.06 -0.79 -13.34
C MET A 249 -6.96 -2.30 -13.24
N LEU A 250 -7.18 -2.90 -12.08
CA LEU A 250 -7.21 -4.37 -11.89
C LEU A 250 -8.60 -4.98 -12.08
N ASP A 251 -9.57 -4.22 -12.60
CA ASP A 251 -10.94 -4.67 -12.83
C ASP A 251 -11.69 -5.13 -11.55
N GLY A 252 -11.21 -4.76 -10.35
CA GLY A 252 -11.95 -4.94 -9.09
C GLY A 252 -13.13 -3.99 -8.96
N VAL A 253 -13.04 -2.81 -9.59
CA VAL A 253 -14.09 -1.80 -9.68
C VAL A 253 -14.25 -1.34 -11.13
N SER A 254 -15.47 -1.03 -11.57
CA SER A 254 -15.71 -0.61 -12.96
C SER A 254 -15.07 0.73 -13.29
N ASP A 255 -15.23 1.72 -12.41
CA ASP A 255 -14.79 3.10 -12.56
C ASP A 255 -14.76 3.82 -11.21
N LEU A 256 -14.09 4.98 -11.16
CA LEU A 256 -13.98 5.77 -9.94
C LEU A 256 -15.33 6.31 -9.44
N ALA A 257 -16.25 6.69 -10.34
CA ALA A 257 -17.52 7.32 -9.94
C ALA A 257 -18.43 6.38 -9.15
N SER A 258 -18.28 5.06 -9.35
CA SER A 258 -18.99 4.01 -8.64
C SER A 258 -18.13 3.30 -7.57
N HIS A 259 -17.01 3.89 -7.18
CA HIS A 259 -16.05 3.24 -6.28
C HIS A 259 -16.65 2.92 -4.88
N PRO A 260 -16.48 1.69 -4.34
CA PRO A 260 -17.08 1.27 -3.07
C PRO A 260 -16.66 2.10 -1.84
N ILE A 261 -15.52 2.80 -1.92
CA ILE A 261 -15.03 3.71 -0.87
C ILE A 261 -16.09 4.72 -0.40
N ARG A 262 -16.98 5.16 -1.29
CA ARG A 262 -18.11 6.04 -0.94
C ARG A 262 -19.02 5.40 0.11
N ILE A 263 -19.42 4.16 -0.15
CA ILE A 263 -20.34 3.40 0.71
C ILE A 263 -19.67 3.10 2.05
N LEU A 264 -18.38 2.76 2.05
CA LEU A 264 -17.59 2.51 3.26
C LEU A 264 -17.54 3.76 4.15
N PHE A 265 -17.18 4.91 3.56
CA PHE A 265 -17.14 6.19 4.27
C PHE A 265 -18.52 6.58 4.83
N ASP A 266 -19.59 6.43 4.04
CA ASP A 266 -20.97 6.75 4.48
C ASP A 266 -21.43 5.90 5.67
N ASN A 267 -20.88 4.69 5.81
CA ASN A 267 -21.15 3.80 6.92
C ASN A 267 -20.15 3.96 8.09
N GLY A 268 -19.32 5.00 8.06
CA GLY A 268 -18.39 5.34 9.13
C GLY A 268 -17.22 4.39 9.27
N VAL A 269 -16.88 3.63 8.22
CA VAL A 269 -15.65 2.84 8.17
C VAL A 269 -14.47 3.80 7.96
N PRO A 270 -13.42 3.78 8.80
CA PRO A 270 -12.24 4.60 8.56
C PRO A 270 -11.56 4.18 7.25
N VAL A 271 -11.33 5.13 6.35
CA VAL A 271 -10.69 4.89 5.05
C VAL A 271 -9.52 5.85 4.85
N THR A 272 -8.49 5.41 4.14
CA THR A 272 -7.40 6.26 3.64
C THR A 272 -7.23 6.08 2.12
N ILE A 273 -6.48 6.99 1.49
CA ILE A 273 -6.25 7.03 0.04
C ILE A 273 -4.74 6.90 -0.20
N ASN A 274 -4.34 5.90 -1.00
CA ASN A 274 -2.95 5.45 -1.13
C ASN A 274 -2.58 5.11 -2.58
N THR A 275 -1.29 4.89 -2.85
CA THR A 275 -0.76 4.72 -4.22
C THR A 275 -0.72 3.31 -4.74
N ASP A 276 -0.50 2.31 -3.87
CA ASP A 276 -0.22 0.93 -4.28
C ASP A 276 1.11 0.86 -5.07
N ASP A 277 1.06 0.41 -6.32
CA ASP A 277 2.18 0.30 -7.23
C ASP A 277 2.23 1.47 -8.23
N MET A 278 2.79 2.61 -7.83
CA MET A 278 2.86 3.81 -8.68
C MET A 278 3.56 3.58 -10.04
N MET A 279 4.45 2.58 -10.16
CA MET A 279 5.07 2.19 -11.44
C MET A 279 4.06 1.65 -12.45
N ILE A 280 2.95 1.08 -11.96
CA ILE A 280 1.92 0.44 -12.77
C ILE A 280 0.70 1.35 -12.89
N PHE A 281 0.23 1.92 -11.78
CA PHE A 281 -1.00 2.72 -11.77
C PHE A 281 -0.77 4.20 -12.09
N GLY A 282 0.46 4.67 -11.97
CA GLY A 282 0.90 5.99 -12.43
C GLY A 282 0.33 7.19 -11.64
N GLN A 283 -0.38 6.95 -10.55
CA GLN A 283 -0.97 7.98 -9.71
C GLN A 283 -0.24 8.13 -8.38
N SER A 284 0.04 9.37 -7.99
CA SER A 284 0.41 9.71 -6.61
C SER A 284 -0.82 9.90 -5.73
N VAL A 285 -0.65 9.94 -4.40
CA VAL A 285 -1.74 10.19 -3.45
C VAL A 285 -2.52 11.47 -3.80
N SER A 286 -1.82 12.56 -4.14
CA SER A 286 -2.45 13.81 -4.56
C SER A 286 -3.29 13.67 -5.84
N GLU A 287 -2.85 12.83 -6.77
CA GLU A 287 -3.59 12.53 -8.00
C GLU A 287 -4.82 11.67 -7.67
N GLU A 288 -4.73 10.71 -6.76
CA GLU A 288 -5.88 9.95 -6.26
C GLU A 288 -6.95 10.84 -5.62
N TYR A 289 -6.55 11.76 -4.72
CA TYR A 289 -7.47 12.76 -4.15
C TYR A 289 -8.16 13.59 -5.24
N GLN A 290 -7.39 14.08 -6.21
CA GLN A 290 -7.92 14.87 -7.32
C GLN A 290 -8.87 14.04 -8.21
N ASN A 291 -8.54 12.78 -8.47
CA ASN A 291 -9.32 11.88 -9.30
C ASN A 291 -10.66 11.52 -8.65
N LEU A 292 -10.69 11.23 -7.35
CA LEU A 292 -11.92 11.00 -6.59
C LEU A 292 -12.82 12.24 -6.56
N TYR A 293 -12.24 13.44 -6.40
CA TYR A 293 -12.98 14.71 -6.47
C TYR A 293 -13.60 14.93 -7.86
N ARG A 294 -12.79 14.78 -8.93
CA ARG A 294 -13.24 14.95 -10.32
C ARG A 294 -14.31 13.93 -10.73
N ALA A 295 -14.22 12.71 -10.20
CA ALA A 295 -15.21 11.66 -10.42
C ALA A 295 -16.52 11.88 -9.64
N GLY A 296 -16.58 12.88 -8.75
CA GLY A 296 -17.77 13.20 -7.96
C GLY A 296 -18.04 12.22 -6.82
N VAL A 297 -17.03 11.47 -6.38
CA VAL A 297 -17.14 10.49 -5.29
C VAL A 297 -17.28 11.19 -3.94
N PHE A 298 -16.49 12.24 -3.75
CA PHE A 298 -16.42 13.00 -2.50
C PHE A 298 -16.41 14.50 -2.76
N SER A 299 -16.91 15.28 -1.79
CA SER A 299 -16.67 16.71 -1.75
C SER A 299 -15.21 17.02 -1.34
N ALA A 300 -14.77 18.25 -1.56
CA ALA A 300 -13.45 18.68 -1.14
C ALA A 300 -13.28 18.64 0.40
N GLU A 301 -14.35 18.91 1.15
CA GLU A 301 -14.37 18.83 2.61
C GLU A 301 -14.28 17.39 3.12
N GLU A 302 -14.98 16.44 2.49
CA GLU A 302 -14.90 15.02 2.85
C GLU A 302 -13.49 14.47 2.59
N LEU A 303 -12.90 14.80 1.44
CA LEU A 303 -11.50 14.44 1.13
C LEU A 303 -10.51 15.07 2.12
N ASP A 304 -10.73 16.31 2.53
CA ASP A 304 -9.90 16.94 3.55
C ASP A 304 -10.04 16.25 4.91
N SER A 305 -11.25 15.79 5.26
CA SER A 305 -11.50 14.99 6.46
C SER A 305 -10.78 13.64 6.41
N ILE A 306 -10.81 12.94 5.27
CA ILE A 306 -10.07 11.67 5.08
C ILE A 306 -8.56 11.92 5.26
N ARG A 307 -8.02 12.98 4.64
CA ARG A 307 -6.62 13.37 4.74
C ARG A 307 -6.20 13.69 6.18
N HIS A 308 -7.05 14.36 6.94
CA HIS A 308 -6.77 14.69 8.33
C HIS A 308 -6.84 13.45 9.23
N ALA A 309 -7.85 12.61 9.06
CA ALA A 309 -7.99 11.37 9.83
C ALA A 309 -6.76 10.46 9.68
N SER A 310 -6.20 10.37 8.47
CA SER A 310 -4.99 9.56 8.22
C SER A 310 -3.72 10.12 8.88
N LEU A 311 -3.70 11.41 9.21
CA LEU A 311 -2.60 12.06 9.94
C LEU A 311 -2.76 11.96 11.46
N GLU A 312 -3.98 11.78 11.96
CA GLU A 312 -4.26 11.64 13.40
C GLU A 312 -4.06 10.21 13.90
N SER A 313 -4.21 9.19 13.03
CA SER A 313 -3.99 7.78 13.37
C SER A 313 -2.50 7.38 13.51
N LEU A 314 -1.62 8.37 13.66
CA LEU A 314 -0.16 8.20 13.67
C LEU A 314 0.47 8.12 15.08
N ASP A 315 -0.31 8.35 16.14
CA ASP A 315 0.08 8.35 17.56
C ASP A 315 -0.11 7.00 18.27
#